data_AF-A0A9W4NMI1-F1
#
_entry.id   AF-A0A9W4NMI1-F1
#
_cell.length_a   1.000
_cell.length_b   1.000
_cell.length_c   1.000
_cell.angle_alpha   90.00
_cell.angle_beta   90.00
_cell.angle_gamma   90.00
#
_symmetry.space_group_name_H-M   'P 1'
#
loop_
_entity.id
_entity.type
_entity.pdbx_description
1 polymer ?
#
loop_
_entity_poly.entity_id
_entity_poly.type
_entity_poly.pdbx_seq_one_letter_code
_entity_poly.pdbx_strand_id
1 'polypeptide(L)'
;MAPRNPSEQTVLKSSRDQTLRFREDGTFHIGVFEDLHFAEDVEKDKKSKGVMSYILSEEDIDFVVINGDLVSGERTHKADSKKYIADVVSPLVEGGYRWASTYGNHDSEVNLNPKEDMYEAEKKFDNSLTRSSISGDEAGITNYYLPVFSHGDNNTTTPALLLWFFDSKGGHYYQKEGKEGPSEKRPSWIDESVVEWFTETNTKLRKEYGKIVPSLAFYHIPAHAMLLGQQRGRLDPHLTPGANRERVNPQGTGDWKYDSQDVKFMEALLNTEGLIAGFSGHDHQNDWCFKWDGSLVDHDLVGNGLNMCYGRHTGYGGYGDLTRGGRQILLNESNLTEDTQTWIRLEDGLVQAHVTLNTTYGQDPYAAVTNVGRPSIHSDSSLLPFSWLWFPVMVLWRWKI
;
A
#
# COMPACT_ATOMS: atom_id res chain seq x y z
N MET A 1 32.62 2.73 -7.95
CA MET A 1 32.46 3.47 -6.68
C MET A 1 32.96 2.58 -5.55
N ALA A 2 33.79 3.09 -4.64
CA ALA A 2 34.17 2.33 -3.47
C ALA A 2 32.96 2.16 -2.54
N PRO A 3 32.78 1.01 -1.87
CA PRO A 3 31.73 0.84 -0.87
C PRO A 3 31.94 1.86 0.25
N ARG A 4 30.88 2.61 0.60
CA ARG A 4 30.91 3.52 1.75
C ARG A 4 31.09 2.70 3.03
N ASN A 5 31.89 3.23 3.96
CA ASN A 5 32.06 2.66 5.29
C ASN A 5 30.69 2.64 6.00
N PRO A 6 30.26 1.50 6.58
CA PRO A 6 28.99 1.39 7.30
C PRO A 6 28.94 2.18 8.64
N SER A 7 29.91 3.05 8.91
CA SER A 7 30.05 3.77 10.19
C SER A 7 29.60 5.23 10.17
N GLU A 8 28.96 5.71 9.10
CA GLU A 8 28.40 7.07 9.01
C GLU A 8 26.87 7.08 8.79
N GLN A 9 26.17 5.99 9.12
CA GLN A 9 24.74 6.14 9.43
C GLN A 9 24.64 6.88 10.76
N THR A 10 24.27 8.16 10.67
CA THR A 10 23.91 8.95 11.84
C THR A 10 22.70 8.27 12.47
N VAL A 11 22.93 7.41 13.46
CA VAL A 11 21.85 6.85 14.28
C VAL A 11 21.10 8.04 14.84
N LEU A 12 19.93 8.33 14.25
CA LEU A 12 19.03 9.37 14.70
C LEU A 12 18.59 8.94 16.10
N LYS A 13 19.28 9.47 17.13
CA LYS A 13 18.82 9.38 18.52
C LYS A 13 17.37 9.84 18.51
N SER A 14 16.46 9.03 19.07
CA SER A 14 15.04 9.36 19.10
C SER A 14 14.85 10.75 19.70
N SER A 15 14.58 11.69 18.80
CA SER A 15 14.08 12.98 19.19
C SER A 15 12.64 12.73 19.61
N ARG A 16 12.23 13.26 20.77
CA ARG A 16 10.79 13.38 21.10
C ARG A 16 10.05 14.22 20.05
N ASP A 17 10.77 14.89 19.15
CA ASP A 17 10.21 15.56 18.00
C ASP A 17 9.76 14.57 16.92
N GLN A 18 8.45 14.33 16.90
CA GLN A 18 7.76 13.55 15.88
C GLN A 18 7.55 14.33 14.56
N THR A 19 8.06 15.57 14.45
CA THR A 19 7.89 16.41 13.26
C THR A 19 8.74 15.92 12.09
N LEU A 20 8.08 15.56 10.99
CA LEU A 20 8.76 15.22 9.74
C LEU A 20 9.30 16.47 9.06
N ARG A 21 10.53 16.41 8.56
CA ARG A 21 11.19 17.55 7.91
C ARG A 21 12.02 17.11 6.73
N PHE A 22 12.08 17.97 5.71
CA PHE A 22 13.13 17.92 4.69
C PHE A 22 14.51 18.11 5.33
N ARG A 23 15.51 17.49 4.70
CA ARG A 23 16.92 17.63 5.05
C ARG A 23 17.46 19.00 4.66
N GLU A 24 18.66 19.30 5.13
CA GLU A 24 19.36 20.55 4.82
C GLU A 24 19.57 20.74 3.30
N ASP A 25 19.77 19.65 2.56
CA ASP A 25 19.90 19.67 1.09
C ASP A 25 18.55 19.76 0.36
N GLY A 26 17.45 19.90 1.09
CA GLY A 26 16.09 19.98 0.56
C GLY A 26 15.48 18.64 0.13
N THR A 27 16.12 17.51 0.45
CA THR A 27 15.56 16.18 0.13
C THR A 27 14.74 15.59 1.28
N PHE A 28 13.78 14.73 0.93
CA PHE A 28 13.04 13.89 1.88
C PHE A 28 12.81 12.52 1.26
N HIS A 29 13.29 11.47 1.92
CA HIS A 29 13.28 10.11 1.42
C HIS A 29 12.31 9.23 2.22
N ILE A 30 11.32 8.68 1.53
CA ILE A 30 10.33 7.75 2.08
C ILE A 30 10.62 6.34 1.58
N GLY A 31 10.78 5.40 2.51
CA GLY A 31 10.77 3.96 2.22
C GLY A 31 9.37 3.39 2.42
N VAL A 32 8.86 2.63 1.46
CA VAL A 32 7.53 2.00 1.51
C VAL A 32 7.70 0.48 1.55
N PHE A 33 7.16 -0.11 2.61
CA PHE A 33 7.01 -1.56 2.78
C PHE A 33 5.54 -1.92 2.78
N GLU A 34 5.17 -3.07 2.23
CA GLU A 34 3.78 -3.50 2.12
C GLU A 34 3.71 -5.01 1.93
N ASP A 35 2.52 -5.57 2.20
CA ASP A 35 2.24 -7.00 2.05
C ASP A 35 3.28 -7.85 2.81
N LEU A 36 3.49 -7.52 4.08
CA LEU A 36 4.45 -8.19 4.95
C LEU A 36 3.94 -9.57 5.40
N HIS A 37 2.62 -9.70 5.60
CA HIS A 37 1.93 -10.93 5.94
C HIS A 37 2.58 -11.71 7.10
N PHE A 38 2.83 -11.02 8.22
CA PHE A 38 3.34 -11.69 9.41
C PHE A 38 2.29 -12.66 9.97
N ALA A 39 2.71 -13.60 10.82
CA ALA A 39 1.91 -14.66 11.44
C ALA A 39 1.60 -15.88 10.57
N GLU A 40 1.97 -15.89 9.28
CA GLU A 40 1.77 -17.08 8.45
C GLU A 40 2.77 -18.19 8.77
N ASP A 41 4.04 -17.83 9.01
CA ASP A 41 5.13 -18.75 9.31
C ASP A 41 6.32 -17.99 9.92
N VAL A 42 6.89 -18.51 11.00
CA VAL A 42 7.96 -17.83 11.77
C VAL A 42 9.24 -17.63 10.95
N GLU A 43 9.59 -18.57 10.07
CA GLU A 43 10.77 -18.43 9.21
C GLU A 43 10.54 -17.43 8.09
N LYS A 44 9.31 -17.36 7.55
CA LYS A 44 8.93 -16.28 6.61
C LYS A 44 9.01 -14.91 7.29
N ASP A 45 8.43 -14.75 8.48
CA ASP A 45 8.46 -13.49 9.24
C ASP A 45 9.90 -13.03 9.49
N LYS A 46 10.80 -13.95 9.84
CA LYS A 46 12.23 -13.68 10.01
C LYS A 46 12.88 -13.19 8.71
N LYS A 47 12.54 -13.79 7.56
CA LYS A 47 13.04 -13.33 6.26
C LYS A 47 12.48 -11.96 5.88
N SER A 48 11.19 -11.69 6.12
CA SER A 48 10.58 -10.38 5.93
C SER A 48 11.33 -9.29 6.71
N LYS A 49 11.66 -9.56 7.99
CA LYS A 49 12.52 -8.66 8.79
C LYS A 49 13.90 -8.45 8.17
N GLY A 50 14.47 -9.50 7.59
CA GLY A 50 15.73 -9.44 6.85
C GLY A 50 15.66 -8.50 5.64
N VAL A 51 14.60 -8.58 4.85
CA VAL A 51 14.36 -7.68 3.69
C VAL A 51 14.26 -6.23 4.16
N MET A 52 13.42 -5.96 5.16
CA MET A 52 13.27 -4.59 5.70
C MET A 52 14.61 -4.06 6.21
N SER A 53 15.32 -4.85 7.02
CA SER A 53 16.62 -4.45 7.60
C SER A 53 17.66 -4.17 6.51
N TYR A 54 17.68 -4.98 5.45
CA TYR A 54 18.57 -4.78 4.32
C TYR A 54 18.29 -3.45 3.60
N ILE A 55 17.03 -3.20 3.25
CA ILE A 55 16.65 -1.96 2.54
C ILE A 55 16.95 -0.73 3.39
N LEU A 56 16.61 -0.76 4.69
CA LEU A 56 16.93 0.30 5.64
C LEU A 56 18.44 0.52 5.81
N SER A 57 19.28 -0.46 5.49
CA SER A 57 20.74 -0.32 5.55
C SER A 57 21.34 0.24 4.26
N GLU A 58 20.68 0.02 3.12
CA GLU A 58 21.16 0.44 1.79
C GLU A 58 20.63 1.80 1.35
N GLU A 59 19.45 2.19 1.85
CA GLU A 59 18.78 3.44 1.50
C GLU A 59 18.85 4.42 2.67
N ASP A 60 19.16 5.68 2.38
CA ASP A 60 19.20 6.76 3.36
C ASP A 60 17.76 7.28 3.56
N ILE A 61 16.95 6.60 4.37
CA ILE A 61 15.50 6.84 4.54
C ILE A 61 15.22 7.79 5.71
N ASP A 62 14.36 8.79 5.52
CA ASP A 62 13.93 9.72 6.59
C ASP A 62 12.65 9.28 7.31
N PHE A 63 11.80 8.55 6.60
CA PHE A 63 10.47 8.14 7.06
C PHE A 63 10.03 6.85 6.35
N VAL A 64 9.36 5.98 7.10
CA VAL A 64 8.86 4.71 6.56
C VAL A 64 7.34 4.69 6.52
N VAL A 65 6.78 4.24 5.40
CA VAL A 65 5.36 3.92 5.26
C VAL A 65 5.21 2.40 5.24
N ILE A 66 4.32 1.86 6.07
CA ILE A 66 3.86 0.47 5.96
C ILE A 66 2.46 0.48 5.33
N ASN A 67 2.36 0.14 4.05
CA ASN A 67 1.18 0.39 3.22
C ASN A 67 0.23 -0.82 3.14
N GLY A 68 -0.19 -1.33 4.31
CA GLY A 68 -1.17 -2.41 4.43
C GLY A 68 -0.61 -3.83 4.35
N ASP A 69 -1.44 -4.76 4.79
CA ASP A 69 -1.19 -6.19 4.96
C ASP A 69 0.07 -6.48 5.79
N LEU A 70 0.10 -5.85 6.98
CA LEU A 70 1.15 -6.02 7.98
C LEU A 70 1.11 -7.44 8.55
N VAL A 71 -0.09 -7.91 8.88
CA VAL A 71 -0.33 -9.20 9.54
C VAL A 71 -1.42 -9.95 8.77
N SER A 72 -1.19 -11.22 8.46
CA SER A 72 -2.25 -12.12 7.99
C SER A 72 -3.18 -12.46 9.15
N GLY A 73 -4.15 -11.58 9.43
CA GLY A 73 -5.01 -11.65 10.60
C GLY A 73 -5.77 -12.98 10.72
N GLU A 74 -6.12 -13.62 9.60
CA GLU A 74 -6.77 -14.92 9.57
C GLU A 74 -5.86 -16.07 10.05
N ARG A 75 -4.54 -15.88 10.01
CA ARG A 75 -3.54 -16.84 10.52
C ARG A 75 -3.19 -16.63 11.98
N THR A 76 -3.68 -15.56 12.60
CA THR A 76 -3.45 -15.29 14.03
C THR A 76 -4.39 -16.10 14.93
N HIS A 77 -4.09 -16.10 16.22
CA HIS A 77 -5.02 -16.53 17.27
C HIS A 77 -5.42 -15.30 18.09
N LYS A 78 -6.72 -15.14 18.37
CA LYS A 78 -7.30 -13.96 19.05
C LYS A 78 -6.54 -13.49 20.30
N ALA A 79 -6.04 -14.40 21.11
CA ALA A 79 -5.32 -14.07 22.35
C ALA A 79 -3.96 -13.36 22.11
N ASP A 80 -3.41 -13.52 20.91
CA ASP A 80 -2.01 -13.28 20.60
C ASP A 80 -1.78 -12.27 19.46
N SER A 81 -2.81 -11.84 18.74
CA SER A 81 -2.68 -11.06 17.49
C SER A 81 -1.82 -9.80 17.64
N LYS A 82 -1.97 -9.09 18.76
CA LYS A 82 -1.17 -7.88 19.08
C LYS A 82 0.35 -8.10 19.16
N LYS A 83 0.82 -9.33 19.39
CA LYS A 83 2.25 -9.62 19.53
C LYS A 83 3.01 -9.42 18.22
N TYR A 84 2.33 -9.66 17.09
CA TYR A 84 2.94 -9.57 15.77
C TYR A 84 3.30 -8.14 15.39
N ILE A 85 2.62 -7.13 15.93
CA ILE A 85 2.97 -5.72 15.67
C ILE A 85 4.40 -5.44 16.12
N ALA A 86 4.81 -5.91 17.30
CA ALA A 86 6.17 -5.73 17.78
C ALA A 86 7.20 -6.40 16.86
N ASP A 87 6.86 -7.55 16.28
CA ASP A 87 7.71 -8.23 15.30
C ASP A 87 7.78 -7.47 13.98
N VAL A 88 6.65 -7.07 13.41
CA VAL A 88 6.54 -6.30 12.15
C VAL A 88 7.42 -5.05 12.20
N VAL A 89 7.32 -4.28 13.28
CA VAL A 89 7.99 -2.97 13.38
C VAL A 89 9.38 -3.05 13.99
N SER A 90 9.84 -4.24 14.41
CA SER A 90 11.15 -4.39 15.07
C SER A 90 12.32 -3.80 14.27
N PRO A 91 12.43 -3.96 12.93
CA PRO A 91 13.53 -3.34 12.18
C PRO A 91 13.49 -1.80 12.23
N LEU A 92 12.29 -1.22 12.30
CA LEU A 92 12.06 0.22 12.34
C LEU A 92 12.37 0.80 13.72
N VAL A 93 11.94 0.10 14.76
CA VAL A 93 12.18 0.47 16.16
C VAL A 93 13.67 0.36 16.50
N GLU A 94 14.32 -0.74 16.12
CA GLU A 94 15.74 -0.97 16.35
C GLU A 94 16.61 0.02 15.56
N GLY A 95 16.20 0.36 14.33
CA GLY A 95 16.87 1.36 13.50
C GLY A 95 16.56 2.83 13.88
N GLY A 96 15.60 3.07 14.78
CA GLY A 96 15.18 4.41 15.17
C GLY A 96 14.41 5.18 14.08
N TYR A 97 13.87 4.49 13.08
CA TYR A 97 13.11 5.09 11.99
C TYR A 97 11.73 5.52 12.47
N ARG A 98 11.32 6.74 12.11
CA ARG A 98 9.90 7.13 12.25
C ARG A 98 9.09 6.46 11.15
N TRP A 99 7.92 5.99 11.51
CA TRP A 99 7.08 5.25 10.58
C TRP A 99 5.61 5.51 10.80
N ALA A 100 4.80 5.29 9.77
CA ALA A 100 3.36 5.25 9.90
C ALA A 100 2.77 4.19 8.96
N SER A 101 1.57 3.72 9.28
CA SER A 101 0.91 2.63 8.58
C SER A 101 -0.48 3.02 8.09
N THR A 102 -0.90 2.40 6.99
CA THR A 102 -2.31 2.21 6.68
C THR A 102 -2.62 0.72 6.59
N TYR A 103 -3.89 0.34 6.66
CA TYR A 103 -4.31 -1.05 6.75
C TYR A 103 -4.86 -1.60 5.43
N GLY A 104 -4.60 -2.88 5.23
CA GLY A 104 -5.11 -3.69 4.15
C GLY A 104 -6.20 -4.67 4.57
N ASN A 105 -6.58 -5.55 3.65
CA ASN A 105 -7.64 -6.52 3.87
C ASN A 105 -7.25 -7.66 4.82
N HIS A 106 -5.97 -7.96 4.98
CA HIS A 106 -5.52 -8.98 5.95
C HIS A 106 -5.36 -8.43 7.37
N ASP A 107 -5.23 -7.11 7.50
CA ASP A 107 -5.12 -6.41 8.79
C ASP A 107 -6.45 -6.31 9.55
N SER A 108 -7.53 -6.90 9.01
CA SER A 108 -8.81 -7.02 9.71
C SER A 108 -9.47 -8.34 9.39
N GLU A 109 -9.44 -9.23 10.36
CA GLU A 109 -9.90 -10.60 10.16
C GLU A 109 -10.62 -11.15 11.38
N VAL A 110 -11.23 -12.32 11.23
CA VAL A 110 -12.01 -12.95 12.32
C VAL A 110 -11.24 -13.12 13.63
N ASN A 111 -9.92 -13.24 13.55
CA ASN A 111 -9.01 -13.44 14.68
C ASN A 111 -8.23 -12.18 15.09
N LEU A 112 -8.40 -11.07 14.37
CA LEU A 112 -7.61 -9.87 14.58
C LEU A 112 -8.50 -8.63 14.51
N ASN A 113 -8.55 -7.87 15.60
CA ASN A 113 -9.24 -6.59 15.64
C ASN A 113 -8.27 -5.46 15.21
N PRO A 114 -8.47 -4.80 14.06
CA PRO A 114 -7.55 -3.77 13.57
C PRO A 114 -7.37 -2.60 14.55
N LYS A 115 -8.40 -2.30 15.35
CA LYS A 115 -8.33 -1.23 16.35
C LYS A 115 -7.57 -1.67 17.59
N GLU A 116 -8.00 -2.77 18.20
CA GLU A 116 -7.50 -3.21 19.51
C GLU A 116 -6.14 -3.90 19.43
N ASP A 117 -5.93 -4.73 18.41
CA ASP A 117 -4.74 -5.57 18.27
C ASP A 117 -3.63 -4.88 17.47
N MET A 118 -3.99 -4.01 16.52
CA MET A 118 -3.01 -3.29 15.70
C MET A 118 -2.83 -1.85 16.16
N TYR A 119 -3.83 -0.98 15.96
CA TYR A 119 -3.66 0.47 16.14
C TYR A 119 -3.23 0.84 17.58
N GLU A 120 -3.87 0.25 18.59
CA GLU A 120 -3.48 0.48 19.99
C GLU A 120 -2.13 -0.17 20.37
N ALA A 121 -1.63 -1.13 19.60
CA ALA A 121 -0.28 -1.69 19.77
C ALA A 121 0.78 -0.79 19.11
N GLU A 122 0.53 -0.32 17.90
CA GLU A 122 1.41 0.60 17.15
C GLU A 122 1.66 1.91 17.92
N LYS A 123 0.62 2.48 18.52
CA LYS A 123 0.70 3.71 19.34
C LYS A 123 1.61 3.63 20.56
N LYS A 124 2.03 2.43 20.97
CA LYS A 124 2.95 2.26 22.11
C LYS A 124 4.40 2.52 21.74
N PHE A 125 4.72 2.64 20.45
CA PHE A 125 6.05 2.92 19.97
C PHE A 125 6.23 4.43 19.76
N ASP A 126 7.23 5.03 20.41
CA ASP A 126 7.49 6.48 20.35
C ASP A 126 7.76 7.00 18.93
N ASN A 127 8.27 6.13 18.04
CA ASN A 127 8.56 6.41 16.64
C ASN A 127 7.39 6.10 15.68
N SER A 128 6.26 5.60 16.19
CA SER A 128 5.04 5.46 15.40
C SER A 128 4.32 6.81 15.27
N LEU A 129 4.01 7.18 14.03
CA LEU A 129 3.23 8.36 13.66
C LEU A 129 1.84 7.98 13.14
N THR A 130 1.44 6.70 13.21
CA THR A 130 0.12 6.24 12.79
C THR A 130 -0.98 6.91 13.61
N ARG A 131 -2.03 7.40 12.93
CA ARG A 131 -3.15 8.11 13.56
C ARG A 131 -4.50 7.57 13.05
N SER A 132 -5.56 7.99 13.72
CA SER A 132 -6.95 7.77 13.33
C SER A 132 -7.68 9.10 13.52
N SER A 133 -7.95 9.80 12.42
CA SER A 133 -8.50 11.18 12.43
C SER A 133 -10.00 11.25 12.16
N ILE A 134 -10.60 10.15 11.71
CA ILE A 134 -12.04 9.96 11.57
C ILE A 134 -12.47 8.73 12.36
N SER A 135 -13.62 8.83 13.01
CA SER A 135 -14.26 7.71 13.71
C SER A 135 -15.60 7.41 13.04
N GLY A 136 -15.89 6.13 12.87
CA GLY A 136 -17.17 5.64 12.39
C GLY A 136 -17.06 4.14 12.18
N ASP A 137 -18.16 3.42 12.33
CA ASP A 137 -18.14 1.95 12.19
C ASP A 137 -17.69 1.54 10.77
N GLU A 138 -18.05 2.35 9.77
CA GLU A 138 -17.72 2.13 8.36
C GLU A 138 -16.41 2.78 7.91
N ALA A 139 -15.84 3.71 8.67
CA ALA A 139 -14.72 4.53 8.21
C ALA A 139 -13.40 3.73 8.09
N GLY A 140 -13.27 2.60 8.80
CA GLY A 140 -11.96 1.99 9.03
C GLY A 140 -11.19 2.69 10.15
N ILE A 141 -9.89 2.43 10.25
CA ILE A 141 -9.06 2.83 11.38
C ILE A 141 -8.02 3.89 10.99
N THR A 142 -7.19 3.62 9.99
CA THR A 142 -5.98 4.41 9.66
C THR A 142 -6.22 5.47 8.59
N ASN A 143 -7.15 6.39 8.86
CA ASN A 143 -7.42 7.54 8.00
C ASN A 143 -6.90 8.83 8.63
N TYR A 144 -5.84 9.42 8.06
CA TYR A 144 -5.16 10.58 8.63
C TYR A 144 -4.22 11.23 7.62
N TYR A 145 -3.57 12.32 8.03
CA TYR A 145 -2.46 12.91 7.29
C TYR A 145 -1.29 13.27 8.22
N LEU A 146 -0.10 13.32 7.64
CA LEU A 146 1.12 13.78 8.30
C LEU A 146 1.72 14.98 7.53
N PRO A 147 1.94 16.13 8.20
CA PRO A 147 2.66 17.25 7.61
C PRO A 147 4.17 17.02 7.63
N VAL A 148 4.84 17.36 6.53
CA VAL A 148 6.30 17.44 6.41
C VAL A 148 6.69 18.90 6.19
N PHE A 149 7.60 19.41 7.00
CA PHE A 149 8.02 20.81 7.00
C PHE A 149 9.39 20.99 6.36
N SER A 150 9.70 22.21 5.93
CA SER A 150 11.04 22.58 5.47
C SER A 150 12.09 22.37 6.57
N HIS A 151 13.34 22.27 6.15
CA HIS A 151 14.49 22.26 7.06
C HIS A 151 14.58 23.56 7.89
N GLY A 152 15.25 23.50 9.05
CA GLY A 152 15.77 24.68 9.75
C GLY A 152 14.87 25.28 10.85
N ASP A 153 13.58 25.51 10.61
CA ASP A 153 12.75 26.27 11.58
C ASP A 153 11.68 25.43 12.30
N ASN A 154 11.87 25.28 13.61
CA ASN A 154 10.89 24.68 14.52
C ASN A 154 9.61 25.51 14.68
N ASN A 155 9.62 26.77 14.21
CA ASN A 155 8.48 27.68 14.23
C ASN A 155 7.70 27.73 12.91
N THR A 156 8.13 27.00 11.87
CA THR A 156 7.39 26.92 10.62
C THR A 156 6.08 26.18 10.86
N THR A 157 4.95 26.87 10.74
CA THR A 157 3.61 26.29 10.91
C THR A 157 3.01 25.78 9.61
N THR A 158 3.59 26.14 8.46
CA THR A 158 3.09 25.75 7.15
C THR A 158 3.88 24.57 6.59
N PRO A 159 3.25 23.42 6.32
CA PRO A 159 3.93 22.29 5.72
C PRO A 159 4.39 22.57 4.27
N ALA A 160 5.46 21.90 3.89
CA ALA A 160 5.96 21.82 2.51
C ALA A 160 5.28 20.66 1.75
N LEU A 161 4.90 19.59 2.44
CA LEU A 161 4.25 18.41 1.88
C LEU A 161 3.23 17.83 2.88
N LEU A 162 2.15 17.25 2.37
CA LEU A 162 1.21 16.41 3.15
C LEU A 162 1.30 14.95 2.68
N LEU A 163 1.32 14.02 3.63
CA LEU A 163 1.21 12.58 3.38
C LEU A 163 -0.17 12.13 3.84
N TRP A 164 -1.05 11.72 2.92
CA TRP A 164 -2.39 11.21 3.22
C TRP A 164 -2.39 9.70 3.30
N PHE A 165 -3.08 9.15 4.31
CA PHE A 165 -3.23 7.72 4.55
C PHE A 165 -4.70 7.37 4.60
N PHE A 166 -5.09 6.32 3.88
CA PHE A 166 -6.47 5.87 3.80
C PHE A 166 -6.57 4.36 4.03
N ASP A 167 -7.51 3.96 4.88
CA ASP A 167 -7.88 2.57 5.13
C ASP A 167 -8.86 2.11 4.04
N SER A 168 -8.37 1.32 3.09
CA SER A 168 -9.19 0.73 2.03
C SER A 168 -10.02 -0.47 2.49
N LYS A 169 -9.90 -0.85 3.77
CA LYS A 169 -10.64 -1.90 4.44
C LYS A 169 -10.42 -3.27 3.78
N GLY A 170 -11.48 -4.05 3.65
CA GLY A 170 -11.46 -5.46 3.25
C GLY A 170 -11.29 -6.42 4.42
N GLY A 171 -11.20 -7.71 4.07
CA GLY A 171 -11.16 -8.80 5.04
C GLY A 171 -12.51 -9.04 5.70
N HIS A 172 -12.50 -9.30 7.01
CA HIS A 172 -13.68 -9.64 7.79
C HIS A 172 -13.76 -8.85 9.09
N TYR A 173 -14.97 -8.72 9.63
CA TYR A 173 -15.18 -8.14 10.95
C TYR A 173 -14.68 -9.08 12.05
N TYR A 174 -13.97 -8.51 13.02
CA TYR A 174 -13.48 -9.25 14.18
C TYR A 174 -14.62 -9.91 14.96
N GLN A 175 -14.47 -11.21 15.25
CA GLN A 175 -15.43 -11.96 16.03
C GLN A 175 -15.00 -12.03 17.50
N LYS A 176 -15.82 -11.49 18.42
CA LYS A 176 -15.61 -11.69 19.87
C LYS A 176 -15.74 -13.17 20.26
N GLU A 177 -15.08 -13.55 21.36
CA GLU A 177 -15.12 -14.92 21.89
C GLU A 177 -16.56 -15.38 22.16
N GLY A 178 -16.90 -16.62 21.79
CA GLY A 178 -18.24 -17.19 21.95
C GLY A 178 -19.29 -16.75 20.92
N LYS A 179 -18.95 -15.90 19.93
CA LYS A 179 -19.84 -15.64 18.78
C LYS A 179 -19.80 -16.84 17.82
N GLU A 180 -20.94 -17.46 17.59
CA GLU A 180 -21.14 -18.48 16.55
C GLU A 180 -21.82 -17.85 15.32
N GLY A 181 -21.37 -18.21 14.12
CA GLY A 181 -21.93 -17.71 12.85
C GLY A 181 -20.88 -17.58 11.75
N PRO A 182 -21.30 -17.44 10.47
CA PRO A 182 -20.37 -17.22 9.37
C PRO A 182 -19.61 -15.90 9.57
N SER A 183 -18.39 -15.85 9.07
CA SER A 183 -17.62 -14.60 9.02
C SER A 183 -18.33 -13.57 8.15
N GLU A 184 -18.38 -12.32 8.62
CA GLU A 184 -18.96 -11.20 7.89
C GLU A 184 -17.85 -10.43 7.19
N LYS A 185 -17.93 -10.32 5.86
CA LYS A 185 -16.95 -9.59 5.05
C LYS A 185 -17.08 -8.09 5.28
N ARG A 186 -15.95 -7.39 5.29
CA ARG A 186 -15.92 -5.92 5.27
C ARG A 186 -15.95 -5.43 3.82
N PRO A 187 -16.58 -4.26 3.57
CA PRO A 187 -16.35 -3.49 2.35
C PRO A 187 -14.86 -3.33 2.05
N SER A 188 -14.47 -3.41 0.77
CA SER A 188 -13.09 -3.30 0.29
C SER A 188 -12.91 -2.03 -0.56
N TRP A 189 -13.27 -0.88 0.03
CA TRP A 189 -13.10 0.44 -0.55
C TRP A 189 -13.02 1.48 0.56
N ILE A 190 -12.39 2.62 0.25
CA ILE A 190 -12.38 3.79 1.12
C ILE A 190 -13.80 4.37 1.19
N ASP A 191 -14.35 4.42 2.41
CA ASP A 191 -15.74 4.80 2.63
C ASP A 191 -16.02 6.26 2.24
N GLU A 192 -17.25 6.55 1.81
CA GLU A 192 -17.66 7.92 1.46
C GLU A 192 -17.44 8.91 2.61
N SER A 193 -17.68 8.51 3.86
CA SER A 193 -17.42 9.38 5.02
C SER A 193 -15.93 9.77 5.15
N VAL A 194 -15.02 8.91 4.73
CA VAL A 194 -13.57 9.20 4.68
C VAL A 194 -13.27 10.15 3.53
N VAL A 195 -13.91 9.97 2.36
CA VAL A 195 -13.78 10.88 1.22
C VAL A 195 -14.27 12.28 1.56
N GLU A 196 -15.42 12.40 2.23
CA GLU A 196 -15.95 13.67 2.74
C GLU A 196 -14.97 14.33 3.73
N TRP A 197 -14.46 13.56 4.70
CA TRP A 197 -13.46 14.06 5.64
C TRP A 197 -12.19 14.57 4.92
N PHE A 198 -11.69 13.82 3.94
CA PHE A 198 -10.51 14.17 3.17
C PHE A 198 -10.70 15.48 2.41
N THR A 199 -11.78 15.58 1.63
CA THR A 199 -12.07 16.77 0.81
C THR A 199 -12.29 18.02 1.67
N GLU A 200 -13.02 17.89 2.78
CA GLU A 200 -13.19 18.98 3.74
C GLU A 200 -11.88 19.38 4.43
N THR A 201 -11.10 18.39 4.87
CA THR A 201 -9.83 18.63 5.58
C THR A 201 -8.83 19.30 4.65
N ASN A 202 -8.67 18.81 3.42
CA ASN A 202 -7.81 19.44 2.42
C ASN A 202 -8.23 20.89 2.13
N THR A 203 -9.54 21.14 1.99
CA THR A 203 -10.08 22.51 1.83
C THR A 203 -9.76 23.41 3.03
N LYS A 204 -9.91 22.89 4.26
CA LYS A 204 -9.57 23.61 5.49
C LYS A 204 -8.08 23.94 5.55
N LEU A 205 -7.20 22.98 5.25
CA LEU A 205 -5.75 23.17 5.24
C LEU A 205 -5.30 24.18 4.18
N ARG A 206 -5.86 24.13 2.96
CA ARG A 206 -5.59 25.13 1.90
C ARG A 206 -5.96 26.53 2.36
N LYS A 207 -7.10 26.68 3.05
CA LYS A 207 -7.54 27.97 3.60
C LYS A 207 -6.65 28.43 4.75
N GLU A 208 -6.29 27.52 5.66
CA GLU A 208 -5.45 27.79 6.82
C GLU A 208 -4.05 28.28 6.41
N TYR A 209 -3.42 27.61 5.46
CA TYR A 209 -2.07 27.94 5.01
C TYR A 209 -2.01 28.95 3.86
N GLY A 210 -3.15 29.30 3.26
CA GLY A 210 -3.22 30.25 2.15
C GLY A 210 -2.52 29.79 0.87
N LYS A 211 -2.19 28.51 0.75
CA LYS A 211 -1.54 27.91 -0.43
C LYS A 211 -2.01 26.47 -0.65
N ILE A 212 -1.82 25.96 -1.87
CA ILE A 212 -1.88 24.53 -2.14
C ILE A 212 -0.61 23.91 -1.55
N VAL A 213 -0.76 22.89 -0.71
CA VAL A 213 0.37 22.11 -0.20
C VAL A 213 0.44 20.84 -1.05
N PRO A 214 1.55 20.57 -1.76
CA PRO A 214 1.71 19.33 -2.50
C PRO A 214 1.51 18.11 -1.59
N SER A 215 1.08 16.99 -2.15
CA SER A 215 0.79 15.81 -1.34
C SER A 215 0.99 14.47 -2.04
N LEU A 216 1.13 13.42 -1.24
CA LEU A 216 1.10 12.01 -1.66
C LEU A 216 -0.06 11.31 -0.95
N ALA A 217 -0.61 10.27 -1.58
CA ALA A 217 -1.66 9.43 -1.01
C ALA A 217 -1.20 7.98 -0.91
N PHE A 218 -1.47 7.34 0.24
CA PHE A 218 -1.17 5.93 0.51
C PHE A 218 -2.46 5.21 0.88
N TYR A 219 -2.75 4.12 0.19
CA TYR A 219 -3.91 3.26 0.41
C TYR A 219 -3.56 1.85 -0.08
N HIS A 220 -4.04 0.82 0.60
CA HIS A 220 -3.56 -0.53 0.31
C HIS A 220 -4.14 -1.11 -0.99
N ILE A 221 -5.47 -1.20 -1.09
CA ILE A 221 -6.14 -1.78 -2.26
C ILE A 221 -6.14 -0.74 -3.40
N PRO A 222 -5.68 -1.08 -4.62
CA PRO A 222 -5.56 -0.15 -5.74
C PRO A 222 -6.91 0.41 -6.19
N ALA A 223 -6.92 1.65 -6.69
CA ALA A 223 -8.14 2.24 -7.25
C ALA A 223 -8.48 1.63 -8.62
N HIS A 224 -9.76 1.68 -9.03
CA HIS A 224 -10.21 1.09 -10.29
C HIS A 224 -9.48 1.64 -11.53
N ALA A 225 -9.07 2.91 -11.52
CA ALA A 225 -8.27 3.50 -12.59
C ALA A 225 -6.98 2.71 -12.90
N MET A 226 -6.38 2.06 -11.89
CA MET A 226 -5.17 1.25 -12.08
C MET A 226 -5.46 -0.01 -12.90
N LEU A 227 -6.61 -0.66 -12.69
CA LEU A 227 -7.06 -1.78 -13.53
C LEU A 227 -7.31 -1.33 -14.96
N LEU A 228 -7.93 -0.18 -15.17
CA LEU A 228 -8.19 0.35 -16.51
C LEU A 228 -6.90 0.72 -17.25
N GLY A 229 -5.93 1.32 -16.55
CA GLY A 229 -4.60 1.57 -17.09
C GLY A 229 -3.92 0.29 -17.57
N GLN A 230 -3.96 -0.77 -16.74
CA GLN A 230 -3.46 -2.09 -17.10
C GLN A 230 -4.16 -2.68 -18.33
N GLN A 231 -5.50 -2.66 -18.37
CA GLN A 231 -6.29 -3.28 -19.45
C GLN A 231 -6.21 -2.54 -20.79
N ARG A 232 -6.02 -1.21 -20.76
CA ARG A 232 -5.91 -0.39 -21.97
C ARG A 232 -4.49 -0.30 -22.52
N GLY A 233 -3.57 -1.14 -22.04
CA GLY A 233 -2.21 -1.27 -22.56
C GLY A 233 -1.31 -0.05 -22.29
N ARG A 234 -1.52 0.65 -21.17
CA ARG A 234 -0.70 1.82 -20.77
C ARG A 234 0.56 1.44 -19.98
N LEU A 235 0.82 0.15 -19.85
CA LEU A 235 2.01 -0.40 -19.23
C LEU A 235 2.98 -0.81 -20.34
N ASP A 236 3.85 0.12 -20.72
CA ASP A 236 4.95 -0.12 -21.63
C ASP A 236 6.21 -0.34 -20.78
N PRO A 237 6.90 -1.49 -20.87
CA PRO A 237 8.08 -1.78 -20.06
C PRO A 237 9.21 -0.73 -20.16
N HIS A 238 9.23 0.09 -21.21
CA HIS A 238 10.22 1.14 -21.43
C HIS A 238 9.70 2.55 -21.16
N LEU A 239 8.41 2.77 -20.90
CA LEU A 239 7.86 4.09 -20.55
C LEU A 239 7.31 4.13 -19.11
N THR A 240 6.83 2.98 -18.65
CA THR A 240 6.23 2.73 -17.32
C THR A 240 6.80 1.42 -16.77
N PRO A 241 8.13 1.35 -16.51
CA PRO A 241 8.80 0.11 -16.11
C PRO A 241 8.26 -0.43 -14.79
N GLY A 242 8.19 -1.75 -14.70
CA GLY A 242 7.76 -2.50 -13.52
C GLY A 242 7.32 -3.92 -13.90
N ALA A 243 7.30 -4.81 -12.93
CA ALA A 243 6.62 -6.09 -12.95
C ALA A 243 5.12 -5.87 -13.07
N ASN A 244 4.51 -6.50 -14.08
CA ASN A 244 3.07 -6.53 -14.31
C ASN A 244 2.65 -8.00 -14.53
N ARG A 245 2.64 -8.80 -13.46
CA ARG A 245 2.52 -10.26 -13.55
C ARG A 245 1.20 -10.82 -13.05
N GLU A 246 0.30 -9.97 -12.57
CA GLU A 246 -1.08 -10.35 -12.24
C GLU A 246 -2.08 -9.23 -12.57
N ARG A 247 -3.36 -9.60 -12.67
CA ARG A 247 -4.44 -8.64 -12.89
C ARG A 247 -4.63 -7.80 -11.63
N VAL A 248 -4.76 -6.49 -11.78
CA VAL A 248 -5.14 -5.58 -10.68
C VAL A 248 -6.47 -5.99 -10.07
N ASN A 249 -6.54 -6.10 -8.74
CA ASN A 249 -7.78 -6.30 -7.99
C ASN A 249 -8.17 -5.00 -7.28
N PRO A 250 -9.02 -4.16 -7.89
CA PRO A 250 -9.27 -2.82 -7.38
C PRO A 250 -10.32 -2.79 -6.28
N GLN A 251 -10.34 -1.66 -5.57
CA GLN A 251 -11.42 -1.26 -4.66
C GLN A 251 -12.78 -1.33 -5.36
N GLY A 252 -13.84 -1.48 -4.56
CA GLY A 252 -15.21 -1.56 -5.08
C GLY A 252 -15.43 -2.80 -5.96
N THR A 253 -14.80 -3.93 -5.64
CA THR A 253 -15.03 -5.20 -6.33
C THR A 253 -15.67 -6.21 -5.38
N GLY A 254 -16.97 -6.46 -5.55
CA GLY A 254 -17.71 -7.52 -4.85
C GLY A 254 -17.89 -8.74 -5.74
N ASP A 255 -17.58 -9.94 -5.24
CA ASP A 255 -17.67 -11.21 -6.00
C ASP A 255 -17.10 -11.11 -7.43
N TRP A 256 -15.94 -10.45 -7.56
CA TRP A 256 -15.21 -10.23 -8.83
C TRP A 256 -15.88 -9.29 -9.82
N LYS A 257 -16.96 -8.61 -9.43
CA LYS A 257 -17.62 -7.58 -10.22
C LYS A 257 -17.40 -6.22 -9.60
N TYR A 258 -16.88 -5.30 -10.40
CA TYR A 258 -16.77 -3.90 -10.03
C TYR A 258 -18.15 -3.28 -9.85
N ASP A 259 -18.37 -2.59 -8.72
CA ASP A 259 -19.64 -1.98 -8.32
C ASP A 259 -19.55 -0.46 -8.07
N SER A 260 -18.42 0.15 -8.46
CA SER A 260 -18.24 1.61 -8.52
C SER A 260 -18.20 2.32 -7.16
N GLN A 261 -17.99 1.60 -6.07
CA GLN A 261 -17.97 2.18 -4.72
C GLN A 261 -16.78 3.14 -4.49
N ASP A 262 -15.68 3.00 -5.23
CA ASP A 262 -14.49 3.86 -5.12
C ASP A 262 -14.53 5.09 -6.05
N VAL A 263 -15.60 5.29 -6.85
CA VAL A 263 -15.71 6.42 -7.78
C VAL A 263 -15.56 7.77 -7.08
N LYS A 264 -16.17 7.94 -5.89
CA LYS A 264 -16.04 9.18 -5.10
C LYS A 264 -14.61 9.40 -4.60
N PHE A 265 -13.92 8.33 -4.23
CA PHE A 265 -12.52 8.41 -3.83
C PHE A 265 -11.64 8.81 -5.02
N MET A 266 -11.83 8.17 -6.18
CA MET A 266 -11.14 8.53 -7.41
C MET A 266 -11.39 9.98 -7.84
N GLU A 267 -12.62 10.45 -7.77
CA GLU A 267 -12.98 11.85 -8.03
C GLU A 267 -12.26 12.80 -7.06
N ALA A 268 -12.21 12.47 -5.77
CA ALA A 268 -11.51 13.28 -4.77
C ALA A 268 -10.00 13.35 -5.02
N LEU A 269 -9.38 12.25 -5.48
CA LEU A 269 -7.96 12.25 -5.88
C LEU A 269 -7.73 13.20 -7.06
N LEU A 270 -8.55 13.11 -8.12
CA LEU A 270 -8.44 13.98 -9.30
C LEU A 270 -8.69 15.45 -8.97
N ASN A 271 -9.62 15.75 -8.06
CA ASN A 271 -9.96 17.12 -7.66
C ASN A 271 -8.96 17.72 -6.66
N THR A 272 -8.01 16.93 -6.14
CA THR A 272 -6.98 17.41 -5.22
C THR A 272 -5.81 18.03 -5.99
N GLU A 273 -5.88 19.35 -6.16
CA GLU A 273 -4.78 20.14 -6.72
C GLU A 273 -3.49 19.94 -5.91
N GLY A 274 -2.38 19.66 -6.58
CA GLY A 274 -1.09 19.40 -5.94
C GLY A 274 -0.88 17.96 -5.43
N LEU A 275 -1.83 17.04 -5.64
CA LEU A 275 -1.58 15.61 -5.43
C LEU A 275 -0.61 15.09 -6.51
N ILE A 276 0.56 14.64 -6.08
CA ILE A 276 1.66 14.21 -6.97
C ILE A 276 1.44 12.77 -7.43
N ALA A 277 1.15 11.89 -6.48
CA ALA A 277 0.98 10.46 -6.72
C ALA A 277 0.14 9.75 -5.64
N GLY A 278 -0.55 8.69 -6.04
CA GLY A 278 -1.12 7.67 -5.15
C GLY A 278 -0.31 6.37 -5.17
N PHE A 279 -0.16 5.72 -4.03
CA PHE A 279 0.60 4.48 -3.87
C PHE A 279 -0.25 3.36 -3.25
N SER A 280 -0.19 2.17 -3.85
CA SER A 280 -0.91 0.97 -3.42
C SER A 280 -0.06 -0.30 -3.41
N GLY A 281 -0.52 -1.32 -2.67
CA GLY A 281 0.06 -2.67 -2.60
C GLY A 281 -0.95 -3.70 -3.08
N HIS A 282 -1.26 -4.71 -2.25
CA HIS A 282 -2.35 -5.69 -2.41
C HIS A 282 -2.11 -6.77 -3.47
N ASP A 283 -1.72 -6.39 -4.68
CA ASP A 283 -1.39 -7.34 -5.75
C ASP A 283 0.14 -7.59 -5.75
N HIS A 284 0.56 -8.72 -5.19
CA HIS A 284 1.96 -9.01 -4.83
C HIS A 284 2.93 -9.16 -6.02
N GLN A 285 2.41 -9.17 -7.24
CA GLN A 285 3.15 -9.39 -8.48
C GLN A 285 3.16 -8.16 -9.41
N ASN A 286 2.73 -7.00 -8.89
CA ASN A 286 2.80 -5.71 -9.58
C ASN A 286 3.71 -4.72 -8.84
N ASP A 287 4.49 -3.92 -9.57
CA ASP A 287 5.27 -2.81 -9.00
C ASP A 287 5.54 -1.66 -9.99
N TRP A 288 4.68 -1.49 -10.99
CA TRP A 288 4.75 -0.38 -11.94
C TRP A 288 4.07 0.87 -11.41
N CYS A 289 4.43 2.01 -12.01
CA CYS A 289 3.64 3.23 -11.95
C CYS A 289 3.01 3.52 -13.32
N PHE A 290 1.91 4.24 -13.37
CA PHE A 290 1.42 4.82 -14.61
C PHE A 290 0.78 6.19 -14.37
N LYS A 291 0.52 6.91 -15.46
CA LYS A 291 -0.10 8.22 -15.45
C LYS A 291 -1.57 8.13 -15.84
N TRP A 292 -2.46 8.51 -14.93
CA TRP A 292 -3.90 8.58 -15.21
C TRP A 292 -4.20 9.83 -16.05
N ASP A 293 -4.04 9.71 -17.36
CA ASP A 293 -4.31 10.79 -18.32
C ASP A 293 -5.75 10.74 -18.88
N GLY A 294 -6.17 11.82 -19.55
CA GLY A 294 -7.54 11.99 -20.04
C GLY A 294 -8.01 10.99 -21.10
N SER A 295 -7.16 10.05 -21.54
CA SER A 295 -7.58 8.93 -22.38
C SER A 295 -8.20 7.76 -21.58
N LEU A 296 -8.06 7.79 -20.25
CA LEU A 296 -8.66 6.85 -19.33
C LEU A 296 -9.92 7.50 -18.74
N VAL A 297 -11.02 7.36 -19.48
CA VAL A 297 -12.37 7.70 -19.01
C VAL A 297 -12.98 6.51 -18.27
N ASP A 298 -13.43 6.75 -17.04
CA ASP A 298 -14.18 5.81 -16.20
C ASP A 298 -15.28 6.54 -15.46
N HIS A 299 -16.53 6.05 -15.45
CA HIS A 299 -17.62 6.70 -14.71
C HIS A 299 -17.74 8.23 -14.90
N ASP A 300 -17.52 8.73 -16.13
CA ASP A 300 -17.44 10.17 -16.47
C ASP A 300 -16.30 10.95 -15.79
N LEU A 301 -15.39 10.26 -15.09
CA LEU A 301 -14.12 10.78 -14.61
C LEU A 301 -13.08 10.74 -15.73
N VAL A 302 -12.38 11.85 -15.90
CA VAL A 302 -11.31 12.03 -16.88
C VAL A 302 -10.01 12.24 -16.13
N GLY A 303 -9.03 11.38 -16.36
CA GLY A 303 -7.70 11.51 -15.76
C GLY A 303 -7.06 12.87 -16.06
N ASN A 304 -6.44 13.48 -15.04
CA ASN A 304 -5.80 14.80 -15.12
C ASN A 304 -4.26 14.74 -15.16
N GLY A 305 -3.69 13.54 -15.31
CA GLY A 305 -2.25 13.30 -15.27
C GLY A 305 -1.72 12.83 -13.91
N LEU A 306 -2.60 12.49 -12.96
CA LEU A 306 -2.21 11.93 -11.66
C LEU A 306 -1.40 10.64 -11.81
N ASN A 307 -0.26 10.55 -11.12
CA ASN A 307 0.53 9.32 -11.09
C ASN A 307 -0.06 8.32 -10.10
N MET A 308 -0.11 7.05 -10.46
CA MET A 308 -0.54 5.97 -9.58
C MET A 308 0.47 4.84 -9.64
N CYS A 309 0.92 4.38 -8.49
CA CYS A 309 2.06 3.48 -8.34
C CYS A 309 1.71 2.28 -7.48
N TYR A 310 2.08 1.09 -7.92
CA TYR A 310 2.24 -0.04 -7.02
C TYR A 310 3.58 0.05 -6.30
N GLY A 311 3.64 -0.29 -5.01
CA GLY A 311 4.90 -0.60 -4.36
C GLY A 311 5.37 -2.02 -4.72
N ARG A 312 6.12 -2.66 -3.82
CA ARG A 312 6.68 -4.00 -4.03
C ARG A 312 6.41 -4.83 -2.78
N HIS A 313 5.79 -6.00 -2.99
CA HIS A 313 5.59 -7.00 -1.96
C HIS A 313 6.89 -7.29 -1.19
N THR A 314 6.91 -6.90 0.08
CA THR A 314 8.09 -6.92 0.94
C THR A 314 8.22 -8.26 1.68
N GLY A 315 7.09 -8.84 2.11
CA GLY A 315 7.07 -10.02 2.96
C GLY A 315 7.46 -11.32 2.27
N TYR A 316 7.93 -12.31 3.03
CA TYR A 316 7.94 -13.71 2.59
C TYR A 316 6.63 -14.45 2.93
N GLY A 317 5.77 -13.84 3.76
CA GLY A 317 4.35 -14.17 3.87
C GLY A 317 3.60 -13.83 2.59
N GLY A 318 2.34 -14.25 2.48
CA GLY A 318 1.54 -14.04 1.29
C GLY A 318 1.98 -14.90 0.09
N TYR A 319 1.46 -14.55 -1.09
CA TYR A 319 1.74 -15.26 -2.35
C TYR A 319 2.75 -14.51 -3.24
N GLY A 320 3.12 -15.14 -4.35
CA GLY A 320 3.98 -14.56 -5.38
C GLY A 320 5.46 -14.89 -5.23
N ASP A 321 6.17 -14.86 -6.35
CA ASP A 321 7.55 -15.37 -6.51
C ASP A 321 8.54 -14.29 -6.97
N LEU A 322 8.11 -13.03 -7.03
CA LEU A 322 9.02 -11.91 -7.27
C LEU A 322 10.04 -11.79 -6.12
N THR A 323 11.29 -11.44 -6.45
CA THR A 323 12.30 -11.04 -5.45
C THR A 323 11.71 -9.98 -4.52
N ARG A 324 11.89 -10.10 -3.20
CA ARG A 324 11.28 -9.17 -2.26
C ARG A 324 11.99 -7.82 -2.29
N GLY A 325 11.26 -6.79 -1.97
CA GLY A 325 11.77 -5.42 -2.05
C GLY A 325 10.84 -4.42 -1.41
N GLY A 326 11.15 -3.13 -1.58
CA GLY A 326 10.31 -2.02 -1.14
C GLY A 326 10.45 -0.86 -2.11
N ARG A 327 9.38 -0.06 -2.22
CA ARG A 327 9.40 1.15 -3.04
C ARG A 327 10.03 2.29 -2.29
N GLN A 328 10.87 3.04 -2.99
CA GLN A 328 11.50 4.25 -2.48
C GLN A 328 10.89 5.47 -3.17
N ILE A 329 10.73 6.57 -2.44
CA ILE A 329 10.23 7.85 -2.95
C ILE A 329 11.17 8.95 -2.45
N LEU A 330 11.87 9.60 -3.39
CA LEU A 330 12.75 10.71 -3.09
C LEU A 330 12.15 12.01 -3.62
N LEU A 331 11.96 12.95 -2.71
CA LEU A 331 11.37 14.25 -2.97
C LEU A 331 12.43 15.33 -2.83
N ASN A 332 12.37 16.36 -3.67
CA ASN A 332 13.12 17.59 -3.51
C ASN A 332 12.16 18.77 -3.29
N GLU A 333 12.29 19.47 -2.16
CA GLU A 333 11.41 20.57 -1.76
C GLU A 333 11.30 21.66 -2.83
N SER A 334 12.39 21.93 -3.56
CA SER A 334 12.42 22.96 -4.59
C SER A 334 11.61 22.61 -5.85
N ASN A 335 11.29 21.33 -6.06
CA ASN A 335 10.63 20.86 -7.28
C ASN A 335 9.78 19.58 -7.09
N LEU A 336 8.89 19.58 -6.09
CA LEU A 336 8.11 18.39 -5.72
C LEU A 336 7.29 17.80 -6.88
N THR A 337 6.69 18.62 -7.75
CA THR A 337 5.80 18.13 -8.82
C THR A 337 6.53 17.70 -10.10
N GLU A 338 7.79 18.08 -10.30
CA GLU A 338 8.55 17.74 -11.52
C GLU A 338 9.83 16.93 -11.27
N ASP A 339 10.20 16.66 -10.02
CA ASP A 339 11.41 15.88 -9.68
C ASP A 339 11.18 14.85 -8.56
N THR A 340 9.92 14.43 -8.33
CA THR A 340 9.67 13.27 -7.46
C THR A 340 10.18 12.01 -8.14
N GLN A 341 11.21 11.39 -7.56
CA GLN A 341 11.78 10.15 -8.07
C GLN A 341 11.24 8.96 -7.27
N THR A 342 11.05 7.83 -7.93
CA THR A 342 10.68 6.59 -7.25
C THR A 342 11.28 5.38 -7.94
N TRP A 343 11.66 4.37 -7.16
CA TRP A 343 12.25 3.13 -7.64
C TRP A 343 11.92 1.96 -6.70
N ILE A 344 12.23 0.75 -7.13
CA ILE A 344 12.15 -0.46 -6.30
C ILE A 344 13.57 -0.88 -5.91
N ARG A 345 13.80 -0.97 -4.60
CA ARG A 345 15.00 -1.60 -4.02
C ARG A 345 14.68 -3.06 -3.71
N LEU A 346 15.44 -3.98 -4.29
CA LEU A 346 15.32 -5.42 -4.04
C LEU A 346 16.30 -5.90 -2.96
N GLU A 347 15.92 -6.99 -2.29
CA GLU A 347 16.73 -7.66 -1.25
C GLU A 347 18.06 -8.25 -1.77
N ASP A 348 18.21 -8.40 -3.09
CA ASP A 348 19.44 -8.85 -3.74
C ASP A 348 20.38 -7.68 -4.13
N GLY A 349 19.99 -6.44 -3.78
CA GLY A 349 20.73 -5.23 -4.05
C GLY A 349 20.49 -4.57 -5.40
N LEU A 350 19.64 -5.15 -6.25
CA LEU A 350 19.26 -4.49 -7.50
C LEU A 350 18.31 -3.29 -7.26
N VAL A 351 18.44 -2.30 -8.12
CA VAL A 351 17.47 -1.19 -8.29
C VAL A 351 16.79 -1.38 -9.64
N GLN A 352 15.47 -1.24 -9.66
CA GLN A 352 14.68 -1.33 -10.88
C GLN A 352 13.48 -0.39 -10.83
N ALA A 353 12.79 -0.24 -11.97
CA ALA A 353 11.63 0.63 -12.11
C ALA A 353 11.88 2.06 -11.57
N HIS A 354 13.11 2.57 -11.76
CA HIS A 354 13.49 3.92 -11.35
C HIS A 354 12.98 4.91 -12.38
N VAL A 355 12.06 5.77 -11.94
CA VAL A 355 11.37 6.75 -12.76
C VAL A 355 11.30 8.11 -12.06
N THR A 356 11.13 9.18 -12.84
CA THR A 356 10.80 10.51 -12.33
C THR A 356 9.35 10.82 -12.68
N LEU A 357 8.54 11.13 -11.68
CA LEU A 357 7.10 11.41 -11.80
C LEU A 357 6.84 12.88 -12.16
N ASN A 358 7.28 13.28 -13.34
CA ASN A 358 7.15 14.64 -13.86
C ASN A 358 6.10 14.73 -14.99
N THR A 359 6.02 15.88 -15.65
CA THR A 359 5.13 16.08 -16.81
C THR A 359 5.39 15.11 -17.97
N THR A 360 6.62 14.66 -18.20
CA THR A 360 7.03 13.76 -19.30
C THR A 360 7.02 12.27 -18.95
N TYR A 361 6.73 11.90 -17.69
CA TYR A 361 6.54 10.50 -17.29
C TYR A 361 5.49 9.78 -18.17
N GLY A 362 5.80 8.54 -18.57
CA GLY A 362 5.02 7.77 -19.55
C GLY A 362 5.32 8.13 -21.01
N GLN A 363 6.24 9.06 -21.26
CA GLN A 363 6.77 9.42 -22.58
C GLN A 363 8.30 9.28 -22.63
N ASP A 364 8.96 9.54 -21.50
CA ASP A 364 10.40 9.35 -21.36
C ASP A 364 10.80 7.86 -21.44
N PRO A 365 11.96 7.53 -22.04
CA PRO A 365 12.46 6.17 -22.07
C PRO A 365 13.15 5.79 -20.76
N TYR A 366 12.83 4.61 -20.26
CA TYR A 366 13.38 3.99 -19.06
C TYR A 366 13.92 2.58 -19.35
N ALA A 367 14.79 2.11 -18.45
CA ALA A 367 15.26 0.73 -18.48
C ALA A 367 14.11 -0.20 -18.08
N ALA A 368 13.81 -1.17 -18.95
CA ALA A 368 12.85 -2.22 -18.61
C ALA A 368 13.39 -3.11 -17.49
N VAL A 369 12.48 -3.59 -16.65
CA VAL A 369 12.82 -4.51 -15.56
C VAL A 369 13.23 -5.87 -16.14
N THR A 370 14.47 -6.28 -15.87
CA THR A 370 14.99 -7.62 -16.19
C THR A 370 14.75 -8.56 -15.01
N ASN A 371 14.35 -9.82 -15.25
CA ASN A 371 14.01 -10.84 -14.22
C ASN A 371 12.62 -10.76 -13.59
N VAL A 372 11.63 -10.25 -14.32
CA VAL A 372 10.23 -10.61 -14.06
C VAL A 372 10.03 -12.04 -14.58
N GLY A 373 10.01 -13.03 -13.69
CA GLY A 373 9.71 -14.43 -14.05
C GLY A 373 8.44 -14.55 -14.91
N ARG A 374 8.19 -15.70 -15.53
CA ARG A 374 6.95 -15.88 -16.33
C ARG A 374 5.72 -15.66 -15.44
N PRO A 375 4.64 -15.00 -15.91
CA PRO A 375 3.41 -14.85 -15.14
C PRO A 375 2.97 -16.18 -14.53
N SER A 376 2.60 -16.18 -13.26
CA SER A 376 2.02 -17.34 -12.59
C SER A 376 0.69 -17.68 -13.27
N ILE A 377 0.67 -18.74 -14.08
CA ILE A 377 -0.58 -19.35 -14.54
C ILE A 377 -1.10 -20.18 -13.36
N HIS A 378 -1.78 -19.55 -12.40
CA HIS A 378 -2.73 -20.30 -11.59
C HIS A 378 -3.97 -20.51 -12.44
N SER A 379 -3.97 -21.63 -13.17
CA SER A 379 -5.16 -22.20 -13.77
C SER A 379 -6.20 -22.44 -12.69
N ASP A 380 -7.43 -22.03 -12.97
CA ASP A 380 -8.66 -22.49 -12.35
C ASP A 380 -8.56 -23.96 -11.92
N SER A 381 -8.47 -24.19 -10.62
CA SER A 381 -8.95 -25.42 -10.01
C SER A 381 -9.71 -25.06 -8.75
N SER A 382 -10.87 -24.45 -8.95
CA SER A 382 -11.96 -24.59 -7.99
C SER A 382 -12.28 -26.09 -7.90
N LEU A 383 -11.89 -26.71 -6.80
CA LEU A 383 -12.45 -27.99 -6.39
C LEU A 383 -13.95 -27.75 -6.11
N LEU A 384 -14.77 -27.93 -7.14
CA LEU A 384 -16.20 -28.12 -6.98
C LEU A 384 -16.42 -29.32 -6.03
N PRO A 385 -17.29 -29.20 -5.02
CA PRO A 385 -17.56 -30.31 -4.11
C PRO A 385 -18.27 -31.42 -4.89
N PHE A 386 -17.78 -32.65 -4.74
CA PHE A 386 -18.43 -33.86 -5.25
C PHE A 386 -19.84 -34.00 -4.67
N SER A 387 -20.85 -33.50 -5.40
CA SER A 387 -22.24 -33.86 -5.19
C SER A 387 -22.46 -35.27 -5.75
N TRP A 388 -22.86 -36.18 -4.87
CA TRP A 388 -23.25 -37.55 -5.19
C TRP A 388 -24.45 -37.56 -6.13
N LEU A 389 -24.25 -37.96 -7.39
CA LEU A 389 -25.33 -38.31 -8.31
C LEU A 389 -25.43 -39.84 -8.38
N TRP A 390 -26.41 -40.38 -7.64
CA TRP A 390 -26.90 -41.73 -7.81
C TRP A 390 -27.63 -41.85 -9.16
N PHE A 391 -27.10 -42.65 -10.08
CA PHE A 391 -27.82 -43.14 -11.26
C PHE A 391 -28.31 -44.58 -10.98
N PRO A 392 -29.63 -44.87 -11.04
CA PRO A 392 -30.09 -46.26 -11.05
C PRO A 392 -29.97 -46.84 -12.46
N VAL A 393 -29.25 -47.96 -12.55
CA VAL A 393 -29.13 -48.79 -13.76
C VAL A 393 -30.46 -49.51 -14.01
N MET A 394 -31.21 -49.11 -15.03
CA MET A 394 -32.29 -49.95 -15.58
C MET A 394 -31.71 -50.94 -16.59
N VAL A 395 -31.69 -52.21 -16.19
CA VAL A 395 -31.39 -53.35 -17.05
C VAL A 395 -32.62 -53.66 -17.91
N LEU A 396 -32.49 -53.48 -19.22
CA LEU A 396 -33.45 -53.98 -20.21
C LEU A 396 -33.22 -55.49 -20.43
N TRP A 397 -34.16 -56.31 -19.97
CA TRP A 397 -34.27 -57.71 -20.41
C TRP A 397 -35.37 -57.82 -21.46
N ARG A 398 -34.95 -58.19 -22.68
CA ARG A 398 -35.83 -58.66 -23.75
C ARG A 398 -36.11 -60.15 -23.54
N TRP A 399 -37.38 -60.54 -23.52
CA TRP A 399 -37.79 -61.91 -23.84
C TRP A 399 -38.64 -61.90 -25.10
N LYS A 400 -38.26 -62.74 -26.06
CA LYS A 400 -39.09 -63.24 -27.14
C LYS A 400 -40.02 -64.32 -26.56
N ILE A 401 -41.32 -64.22 -26.81
CA ILE A 401 -42.17 -65.12 -27.62
C ILE A 401 -43.50 -64.41 -27.79
#